data_AF-A0A1Q6WUP9-F1
#
_entry.id   AF-A0A1Q6WUP9-F1
#
_cell.length_a   1.000
_cell.length_b   1.000
_cell.length_c   1.000
_cell.angle_alpha   90.00
_cell.angle_beta   90.00
_cell.angle_gamma   90.00
#
_symmetry.space_group_name_H-M   'P 1'
#
loop_
_entity.id
_entity.type
_entity.pdbx_description
1 polymer ?
#
loop_
_entity_poly.entity_id
_entity_poly.type
_entity_poly.pdbx_seq_one_letter_code
_entity_poly.pdbx_strand_id
1 'polypeptide(L)'
;MAEWRDRGGPPGPPRLIAPPHLHRSDDEAWYVLEGLLRVRVGTEEVEARAGSAVFVPRGTPHTYWNPGPAPTRYLLVMTVNIYRLIQEIHGMKERTPAALRAVFAKYDSELLDV
;
A
#
# COMPACT_ATOMS: atom_id res chain seq x y z
N MET A 1 -4.55 8.96 9.07
CA MET A 1 -5.35 7.75 8.79
C MET A 1 -6.31 8.05 7.65
N ALA A 2 -6.58 7.09 6.78
CA ALA A 2 -7.59 7.19 5.72
C ALA A 2 -8.29 5.83 5.55
N GLU A 3 -9.61 5.83 5.31
CA GLU A 3 -10.33 4.61 4.92
C GLU A 3 -10.26 4.42 3.41
N TRP A 4 -9.98 3.19 2.99
CA TRP A 4 -9.95 2.78 1.60
C TRP A 4 -10.87 1.59 1.36
N ARG A 5 -11.34 1.46 0.12
CA ARG A 5 -12.13 0.32 -0.36
C ARG A 5 -11.58 -0.15 -1.69
N ASP A 6 -11.28 -1.43 -1.78
CA ASP A 6 -11.05 -2.12 -3.04
C ASP A 6 -12.27 -3.00 -3.38
N ARG A 7 -12.71 -3.01 -4.63
CA ARG A 7 -13.92 -3.74 -5.03
C ARG A 7 -13.71 -5.25 -5.17
N GLY A 8 -12.46 -5.71 -5.15
CA GLY A 8 -12.09 -7.04 -5.58
C GLY A 8 -12.12 -7.16 -7.10
N GLY A 9 -11.91 -8.38 -7.57
CA GLY A 9 -12.02 -8.70 -8.99
C GLY A 9 -11.79 -10.18 -9.23
N PRO A 10 -11.85 -10.62 -10.49
CA PRO A 10 -11.78 -12.04 -10.82
C PRO A 10 -10.46 -12.67 -10.32
N PRO A 11 -10.45 -13.99 -10.10
CA PRO A 11 -9.22 -14.72 -9.80
C PRO A 11 -8.14 -14.45 -10.86
N GLY A 12 -6.89 -14.40 -10.43
CA GLY A 12 -5.75 -14.14 -11.31
C GLY A 12 -4.52 -13.67 -10.55
N PRO A 13 -3.51 -13.17 -11.28
CA PRO A 13 -2.33 -12.57 -10.65
C PRO A 13 -2.70 -11.43 -9.69
N PRO A 14 -1.88 -11.15 -8.67
CA PRO A 14 -2.11 -10.05 -7.74
C PRO A 14 -2.28 -8.72 -8.47
N ARG A 15 -3.40 -8.02 -8.20
CA ARG A 15 -3.61 -6.63 -8.61
C ARG A 15 -3.19 -5.73 -7.47
N LEU A 16 -1.95 -5.28 -7.51
CA LEU A 16 -1.38 -4.45 -6.47
C LEU A 16 -2.13 -3.13 -6.36
N ILE A 17 -2.55 -2.77 -5.14
CA ILE A 17 -3.19 -1.48 -4.86
C ILE A 17 -2.12 -0.38 -4.80
N ALA A 18 -0.95 -0.70 -4.27
CA ALA A 18 0.25 0.12 -4.35
C ALA A 18 1.41 -0.70 -4.93
N PRO A 19 2.27 -0.13 -5.79
CA PRO A 19 3.46 -0.85 -6.28
C PRO A 19 4.40 -1.20 -5.13
N PRO A 20 5.34 -2.14 -5.29
CA PRO A 20 6.37 -2.39 -4.28
C PRO A 20 7.16 -1.13 -3.95
N HIS A 21 7.28 -0.83 -2.67
CA HIS A 21 7.98 0.36 -2.19
C HIS A 21 8.52 0.14 -0.78
N LEU A 22 9.32 1.10 -0.31
CA LEU A 22 9.68 1.22 1.10
C LEU A 22 9.66 2.69 1.52
N HIS A 23 9.36 2.94 2.79
CA HIS A 23 9.49 4.24 3.44
C HIS A 23 10.73 4.21 4.32
N ARG A 24 11.63 5.19 4.24
CA ARG A 24 12.89 5.18 5.02
C ARG A 24 12.69 5.70 6.44
N SER A 25 11.82 6.70 6.61
CA SER A 25 11.58 7.35 7.91
C SER A 25 10.23 7.04 8.55
N ASP A 26 9.28 6.47 7.81
CA ASP A 26 7.89 6.34 8.25
C ASP A 26 7.45 4.87 8.36
N ASP A 27 6.74 4.54 9.43
CA ASP A 27 6.06 3.26 9.57
C ASP A 27 4.65 3.36 8.95
N GLU A 28 4.12 2.23 8.46
CA GLU A 28 2.77 2.14 7.89
C GLU A 28 2.02 0.91 8.42
N ALA A 29 0.70 1.02 8.58
CA ALA A 29 -0.12 -0.11 8.99
C ALA A 29 -1.49 -0.13 8.33
N TRP A 30 -2.02 -1.35 8.16
CA TRP A 30 -3.37 -1.61 7.69
C TRP A 30 -4.19 -2.18 8.85
N TYR A 31 -5.41 -1.69 9.04
CA TYR A 31 -6.41 -2.35 9.88
C TYR A 31 -7.62 -2.71 9.02
N VAL A 32 -7.91 -4.01 8.89
CA VAL A 32 -8.96 -4.49 7.98
C VAL A 32 -10.32 -4.37 8.67
N LEU A 33 -11.23 -3.64 8.04
CA LEU A 33 -12.59 -3.40 8.53
C LEU A 33 -13.58 -4.43 7.97
N GLU A 34 -13.37 -4.86 6.73
CA GLU A 34 -14.26 -5.76 6.01
C GLU A 34 -13.43 -6.54 4.97
N GLY A 35 -13.76 -7.82 4.77
CA GLY A 35 -13.12 -8.64 3.75
C GLY A 35 -11.72 -9.13 4.13
N LEU A 36 -10.84 -9.13 3.12
CA LEU A 36 -9.51 -9.72 3.19
C LEU A 36 -8.48 -8.87 2.44
N LEU A 37 -7.36 -8.59 3.09
CA LEU A 37 -6.20 -7.94 2.49
C LEU A 37 -5.01 -8.89 2.55
N ARG A 38 -4.21 -8.95 1.49
CA ARG A 38 -2.87 -9.53 1.55
C ARG A 38 -1.85 -8.41 1.49
N VAL A 39 -0.87 -8.49 2.37
CA VAL A 39 0.24 -7.54 2.47
C VAL A 39 1.53 -8.35 2.38
N ARG A 40 2.44 -7.94 1.51
CA ARG A 40 3.81 -8.46 1.51
C ARG A 40 4.66 -7.54 2.37
N VAL A 41 5.34 -8.10 3.38
CA VAL A 41 6.21 -7.40 4.32
C VAL A 41 7.60 -8.03 4.22
N GLY A 42 8.53 -7.33 3.60
CA GLY A 42 9.80 -7.90 3.17
C GLY A 42 9.56 -9.07 2.23
N THR A 43 9.93 -10.27 2.68
CA THR A 43 9.76 -11.53 1.94
C THR A 43 8.52 -12.32 2.33
N GLU A 44 7.81 -11.90 3.39
CA GLU A 44 6.67 -12.63 3.92
C GLU A 44 5.35 -12.09 3.36
N GLU A 45 4.39 -12.97 3.11
CA GLU A 45 3.01 -12.59 2.78
C GLU A 45 2.10 -12.86 3.97
N VAL A 46 1.39 -11.81 4.39
CA VAL A 46 0.44 -11.85 5.51
C VAL A 46 -0.96 -11.71 4.95
N GLU A 47 -1.83 -12.64 5.33
CA GLU A 47 -3.27 -12.58 5.07
C GLU A 47 -4.00 -11.97 6.27
N ALA A 48 -4.59 -10.79 6.09
CA ALA A 48 -5.30 -10.05 7.13
C ALA A 48 -6.81 -10.00 6.85
N ARG A 49 -7.60 -10.58 7.75
CA ARG A 49 -9.07 -10.57 7.69
C ARG A 49 -9.63 -9.41 8.52
N ALA A 50 -10.90 -9.11 8.34
CA ALA A 50 -11.60 -8.12 9.17
C ALA A 50 -11.32 -8.33 10.67
N GLY A 51 -10.90 -7.26 11.35
CA GLY A 51 -10.47 -7.27 12.76
C GLY A 51 -8.95 -7.47 12.97
N SER A 52 -8.18 -7.75 11.92
CA SER A 52 -6.72 -7.88 11.99
C SER A 52 -6.00 -6.59 11.58
N ALA A 53 -4.78 -6.43 12.10
CA ALA A 53 -3.84 -5.39 11.70
C ALA A 53 -2.58 -6.01 11.06
N VAL A 54 -1.98 -5.30 10.11
CA VAL A 54 -0.62 -5.55 9.61
C VAL A 54 0.20 -4.28 9.83
N PHE A 55 1.37 -4.41 10.46
CA PHE A 55 2.31 -3.31 10.69
C PHE A 55 3.57 -3.54 9.87
N VAL A 56 4.03 -2.48 9.20
CA VAL A 56 5.26 -2.47 8.42
C VAL A 56 6.19 -1.41 9.00
N PRO A 57 7.30 -1.82 9.63
CA PRO A 57 8.32 -0.89 10.09
C PRO A 57 8.98 -0.20 8.89
N ARG A 58 9.38 1.06 9.08
CA ARG A 58 10.23 1.79 8.14
C ARG A 58 11.46 0.98 7.74
N GLY A 59 11.91 1.17 6.51
CA GLY A 59 13.01 0.42 5.90
C GLY A 59 12.62 -0.96 5.37
N THR A 60 11.36 -1.38 5.55
CA THR A 60 10.88 -2.69 5.09
C THR A 60 10.18 -2.56 3.74
N PRO A 61 10.65 -3.24 2.68
CA PRO A 61 9.93 -3.34 1.40
C PRO A 61 8.52 -3.91 1.59
N HIS A 62 7.51 -3.32 0.96
CA HIS A 62 6.15 -3.81 1.07
C HIS A 62 5.27 -3.45 -0.13
N THR A 63 4.17 -4.19 -0.26
CA THR A 63 3.05 -3.95 -1.18
C THR A 63 1.81 -4.64 -0.62
N TYR A 64 0.63 -4.37 -1.18
CA TYR A 64 -0.60 -5.01 -0.75
C TYR A 64 -1.64 -5.07 -1.87
N TRP A 65 -2.55 -6.04 -1.76
CA TRP A 65 -3.63 -6.25 -2.71
C TRP A 65 -4.85 -6.91 -2.05
N ASN A 66 -5.99 -6.81 -2.73
CA ASN A 66 -7.15 -7.64 -2.44
C ASN A 66 -7.04 -8.96 -3.24
N PRO A 67 -6.90 -10.13 -2.61
CA PRO A 67 -6.73 -11.41 -3.30
C PRO A 67 -8.04 -11.98 -3.86
N GLY A 68 -9.20 -11.41 -3.51
CA GLY A 68 -10.51 -12.01 -3.76
C GLY A 68 -11.43 -11.21 -4.67
N PRO A 69 -12.56 -11.82 -5.06
CA PRO A 69 -13.62 -11.15 -5.81
C PRO A 69 -14.53 -10.29 -4.94
N ALA A 70 -14.51 -10.48 -3.61
CA ALA A 70 -15.30 -9.70 -2.68
C ALA A 70 -14.63 -8.34 -2.37
N PRO A 71 -15.42 -7.30 -2.03
CA PRO A 71 -14.86 -6.04 -1.56
C PRO A 71 -14.07 -6.21 -0.27
N THR A 72 -13.03 -5.37 -0.13
CA THR A 72 -12.24 -5.24 1.11
C THR A 72 -12.20 -3.78 1.50
N ARG A 73 -12.36 -3.50 2.80
CA ARG A 73 -12.19 -2.16 3.38
C ARG A 73 -11.16 -2.19 4.48
N TYR A 74 -10.36 -1.15 4.55
CA TYR A 74 -9.29 -1.05 5.54
C TYR A 74 -9.01 0.41 5.89
N LEU A 75 -8.52 0.63 7.10
CA LEU A 75 -7.86 1.86 7.47
C LEU A 75 -6.38 1.73 7.13
N LEU A 76 -5.85 2.73 6.42
CA LEU A 76 -4.42 2.94 6.28
C LEU A 76 -3.99 3.93 7.36
N VAL A 77 -3.17 3.46 8.29
CA VAL A 77 -2.56 4.23 9.36
C VAL A 77 -1.16 4.60 8.91
N MET A 78 -0.92 5.90 8.81
CA MET A 78 0.24 6.46 8.16
C MET A 78 0.62 7.79 8.82
N THR A 79 1.86 8.19 8.66
CA THR A 79 2.31 9.53 9.07
C THR A 79 1.81 10.60 8.10
N VAL A 80 1.99 11.87 8.44
CA VAL A 80 1.66 13.00 7.55
C VAL A 80 2.51 12.99 6.27
N ASN A 81 3.74 12.46 6.34
CA ASN A 81 4.64 12.40 5.20
C ASN A 81 4.12 11.43 4.12
N ILE A 82 3.76 10.20 4.51
CA ILE A 82 3.09 9.23 3.62
C ILE A 82 1.75 9.77 3.10
N TYR A 83 0.96 10.44 3.95
CA TYR A 83 -0.30 11.04 3.50
C TYR A 83 -0.08 12.03 2.35
N ARG A 84 0.92 12.91 2.46
CA ARG A 84 1.27 13.87 1.41
C ARG A 84 1.80 13.20 0.15
N LEU A 85 2.62 12.14 0.29
CA LEU A 85 3.05 11.30 -0.83
C LEU A 85 1.84 10.76 -1.62
N ILE A 86 0.86 10.17 -0.93
CA ILE A 86 -0.35 9.62 -1.56
C ILE A 86 -1.17 10.71 -2.25
N GLN A 87 -1.34 11.87 -1.61
CA GLN A 87 -2.05 13.00 -2.24
C GLN A 87 -1.35 13.47 -3.52
N GLU A 88 -0.02 13.57 -3.50
CA GLU A 88 0.74 13.97 -4.69
C GLU A 88 0.60 12.94 -5.81
N ILE A 89 0.78 11.64 -5.52
CA ILE A 89 0.58 10.55 -6.49
C ILE A 89 -0.84 10.61 -7.10
N HIS A 90 -1.86 10.82 -6.27
CA HIS A 90 -3.25 10.91 -6.72
C HIS A 90 -3.54 12.18 -7.54
N GLY A 91 -2.76 13.25 -7.37
CA GLY A 91 -2.81 14.46 -8.19
C GLY A 91 -1.98 14.41 -9.48
N MET A 92 -1.12 13.40 -9.67
CA MET A 92 -0.28 13.29 -10.87
C MET A 92 -1.11 13.08 -12.13
N LYS A 93 -0.84 13.88 -13.17
CA LYS A 93 -1.42 13.71 -14.51
C LYS A 93 -0.77 12.56 -15.28
N GLU A 94 0.53 12.38 -15.11
CA GLU A 94 1.31 11.30 -15.72
C GLU A 94 2.10 10.56 -14.64
N ARG A 95 2.02 9.22 -14.65
CA ARG A 95 2.66 8.34 -13.68
C ARG A 95 3.71 7.45 -14.34
N THR A 96 4.65 8.07 -15.07
CA THR A 96 5.80 7.33 -15.61
C THR A 96 6.66 6.82 -14.44
N PRO A 97 7.43 5.73 -14.62
CA PRO A 97 8.30 5.21 -13.56
C PRO A 97 9.28 6.25 -13.01
N ALA A 98 9.85 7.09 -13.88
CA ALA A 98 10.75 8.17 -13.47
C ALA A 98 10.04 9.24 -12.62
N ALA A 99 8.83 9.65 -13.03
CA ALA A 99 8.05 10.63 -12.28
C ALA A 99 7.62 10.07 -10.91
N LEU A 100 7.18 8.82 -10.85
CA LEU A 100 6.84 8.17 -9.58
C LEU A 100 8.08 8.06 -8.68
N ARG A 101 9.22 7.60 -9.19
CA ARG A 101 10.47 7.56 -8.42
C ARG A 101 10.85 8.91 -7.83
N ALA A 102 10.73 9.99 -8.61
CA ALA A 102 11.01 11.35 -8.13
C ALA A 102 10.06 11.77 -7.00
N VAL A 103 8.76 11.45 -7.12
CA VAL A 103 7.77 11.73 -6.08
C VAL A 103 8.03 10.89 -4.83
N PHE A 104 8.29 9.58 -4.94
CA PHE A 104 8.66 8.74 -3.80
C PHE A 104 9.90 9.30 -3.08
N ALA A 105 10.96 9.64 -3.81
CA ALA A 105 12.20 10.17 -3.25
C ALA A 105 11.99 11.50 -2.50
N LYS A 106 11.11 12.37 -2.99
CA LYS A 106 10.73 13.64 -2.32
C LYS A 106 10.18 13.43 -0.91
N TYR A 107 9.54 12.28 -0.66
CA TYR A 107 8.93 11.92 0.61
C TYR A 107 9.73 10.82 1.33
N ASP A 108 11.05 10.78 1.15
CA ASP A 108 11.96 9.82 1.82
C ASP A 108 11.49 8.36 1.69
N SER A 109 11.00 8.04 0.50
CA SER A 109 10.48 6.73 0.12
C SER A 109 11.11 6.29 -1.19
N GLU A 110 11.05 5.00 -1.49
CA GLU A 110 11.61 4.44 -2.71
C GLU A 110 10.60 3.55 -3.40
N LEU A 111 10.39 3.80 -4.69
CA LEU A 111 9.65 2.89 -5.56
C LEU A 111 10.60 1.78 -5.99
N LEU A 112 10.25 0.54 -5.71
CA LEU A 112 11.05 -0.63 -6.04
C LEU A 112 10.61 -1.19 -7.39
N ASP A 113 11.56 -1.75 -8.12
CA ASP A 113 11.26 -2.48 -9.35
C ASP A 113 10.59 -3.83 -9.00
N VAL A 114 9.70 -4.29 -9.89
CA VAL A 114 8.94 -5.55 -9.78
C VAL A 114 9.68 -6.71 -10.43
#